data_AF-A0A210PDN2-F1
#
_entry.id   AF-A0A210PDN2-F1
#
_cell.length_a   1.000
_cell.length_b   1.000
_cell.length_c   1.000
_cell.angle_alpha   90.00
_cell.angle_beta   90.00
_cell.angle_gamma   90.00
#
_symmetry.space_group_name_H-M   'P 1'
#
loop_
_entity.id
_entity.type
_entity.pdbx_description
1 polymer ?
#
loop_
_entity_poly.entity_id
_entity_poly.type
_entity_poly.pdbx_seq_one_letter_code
_entity_poly.pdbx_strand_id
1 'polypeptide(L)'
;MSDPNDSNDRRWALIMAYNRASNNPVERLAAPFPRYTPTVKVPNSAILSCTNVSDFSGKAFLNPMDDKTVKADTNKQGNLQKA
;
A
#
# COMPACT_ATOMS: atom_id res chain seq x y z
N MET A 1 -16.29 13.08 -1.88
CA MET A 1 -16.57 11.64 -1.99
C MET A 1 -16.54 11.28 -3.46
N SER A 2 -15.96 10.14 -3.85
CA SER A 2 -16.01 9.71 -5.26
C SER A 2 -17.28 8.91 -5.52
N ASP A 3 -17.88 9.11 -6.69
CA ASP A 3 -19.04 8.35 -7.13
C ASP A 3 -18.71 6.86 -7.37
N PRO A 4 -19.72 5.96 -7.31
CA PRO A 4 -19.56 4.53 -7.61
C PRO A 4 -18.83 4.27 -8.94
N ASN A 5 -18.13 3.13 -9.03
CA ASN A 5 -17.57 2.65 -10.28
C ASN A 5 -18.42 1.48 -10.80
N ASP A 6 -19.33 1.78 -11.73
CA ASP A 6 -20.27 0.79 -12.29
C ASP A 6 -19.73 0.07 -13.54
N SER A 7 -18.46 0.31 -13.91
CA SER A 7 -17.81 -0.33 -15.06
C SER A 7 -17.16 -1.66 -14.70
N ASN A 8 -16.85 -2.48 -15.71
CA ASN A 8 -16.08 -3.71 -15.53
C ASN A 8 -14.56 -3.46 -15.35
N ASP A 9 -14.11 -2.21 -15.50
CA ASP A 9 -12.69 -1.84 -15.44
C ASP A 9 -12.33 -1.20 -14.09
N ARG A 10 -11.07 -1.38 -13.69
CA ARG A 10 -10.55 -0.78 -12.45
C ARG A 10 -10.30 0.72 -12.65
N ARG A 11 -10.80 1.55 -11.72
CA ARG A 11 -10.46 2.98 -11.67
C ARG A 11 -9.10 3.17 -11.01
N TRP A 12 -8.11 3.61 -11.78
CA TRP A 12 -6.81 4.01 -11.27
C TRP A 12 -6.74 5.54 -11.21
N ALA A 13 -6.27 6.09 -10.09
CA ALA A 13 -6.04 7.51 -9.95
C ALA A 13 -4.70 7.74 -9.25
N LEU A 14 -3.89 8.65 -9.79
CA LEU A 14 -2.69 9.16 -9.14
C LEU A 14 -3.01 10.55 -8.58
N ILE A 15 -3.13 10.64 -7.25
CA ILE A 15 -3.34 11.92 -6.57
C ILE A 15 -1.97 12.44 -6.14
N MET A 16 -1.58 13.60 -6.65
CA MET A 16 -0.38 14.32 -6.20
C MET A 16 -0.79 15.56 -5.42
N ALA A 17 -0.33 15.67 -4.18
CA ALA A 17 -0.49 16.85 -3.36
C ALA A 17 0.90 17.44 -3.08
N TYR A 18 1.04 18.74 -3.25
CA TYR A 18 2.29 19.46 -2.99
C TYR A 18 2.23 20.09 -1.61
N ASN A 19 3.33 19.96 -0.85
CA ASN A 19 3.49 20.65 0.41
C ASN A 19 4.91 21.20 0.54
N ARG A 20 5.11 22.25 1.34
CA ARG A 20 6.47 22.71 1.67
C ARG A 20 7.15 21.64 2.51
N ALA A 21 8.45 21.42 2.27
CA ALA A 21 9.25 20.49 3.09
C ALA A 21 9.23 20.87 4.59
N SER A 22 9.05 22.15 4.89
CA SER A 22 8.93 22.67 6.26
C SER A 22 7.54 22.52 6.88
N ASN A 23 6.52 22.13 6.12
CA ASN A 23 5.15 22.05 6.61
C ASN A 23 4.88 20.66 7.20
N ASN A 24 4.98 20.56 8.52
CA ASN A 24 4.53 19.40 9.29
C ASN A 24 3.10 19.68 9.79
N PRO A 25 2.15 18.72 9.67
CA PRO A 25 0.80 18.93 10.18
C PRO A 25 0.80 19.34 11.65
N VAL A 26 -0.05 20.31 12.01
CA VAL A 26 -0.21 20.74 13.39
C VAL A 26 -0.62 19.55 14.25
N GLU A 27 0.08 19.35 15.38
CA GLU A 27 -0.08 18.19 16.27
C GLU A 27 -1.52 17.89 16.68
N ARG A 28 -2.32 18.93 16.92
CA ARG A 28 -3.75 18.82 17.26
C ARG A 28 -4.61 18.22 16.14
N LEU A 29 -4.15 18.31 14.89
CA LEU A 29 -4.84 17.80 13.68
C LEU A 29 -4.25 16.47 13.19
N ALA A 30 -3.24 15.93 13.88
CA ALA A 30 -2.42 14.82 13.39
C ALA A 30 -3.02 13.43 13.61
N ALA A 31 -4.05 13.25 14.43
CA ALA A 31 -4.78 11.98 14.49
C ALA A 31 -5.99 12.08 13.55
N PRO A 32 -6.13 11.27 12.49
CA PRO A 32 -5.43 10.01 12.16
C PRO A 32 -4.36 10.11 11.05
N PHE A 33 -3.86 11.30 10.72
CA PHE A 33 -3.03 11.52 9.53
C PHE A 33 -1.52 11.34 9.78
N PRO A 34 -0.81 10.63 8.89
CA PRO A 34 0.63 10.45 9.03
C PRO A 34 1.34 11.81 8.98
N ARG A 35 2.26 12.03 9.92
CA ARG A 35 3.16 13.18 9.91
C ARG A 35 4.26 12.98 8.87
N TYR A 36 4.93 14.08 8.53
CA TYR A 36 6.10 13.98 7.67
C TYR A 36 7.25 13.34 8.46
N THR A 37 7.68 12.14 8.05
CA THR A 37 8.91 11.50 8.54
C THR A 37 9.93 11.52 7.41
N PRO A 38 10.91 12.45 7.45
CA PRO A 38 11.94 12.51 6.42
C PRO A 38 12.65 11.16 6.28
N THR A 39 12.65 10.61 5.08
CA THR A 39 13.37 9.36 4.79
C THR A 39 14.77 9.71 4.28
N VAL A 40 15.79 9.05 4.83
CA VAL A 40 17.17 9.18 4.33
C VAL A 40 17.34 8.26 3.14
N LYS A 41 17.73 8.82 1.98
CA LYS A 41 18.01 8.01 0.80
C LYS A 41 19.29 7.20 1.03
N VAL A 42 19.19 5.89 0.93
CA VAL A 42 20.33 4.97 1.03
C VAL A 42 20.80 4.53 -0.37
N PRO A 43 22.05 4.07 -0.53
CA PRO A 43 22.51 3.46 -1.77
C PRO A 43 21.70 2.22 -2.13
N ASN A 44 21.60 1.89 -3.43
CA ASN A 44 20.86 0.71 -3.90
C ASN A 44 21.37 -0.60 -3.28
N SER A 45 22.66 -0.68 -2.93
CA SER A 45 23.26 -1.85 -2.29
C SER A 45 22.75 -2.12 -0.87
N ALA A 46 22.09 -1.16 -0.22
CA ALA A 46 21.59 -1.30 1.15
C ALA A 46 20.59 -2.46 1.30
N ILE A 47 19.82 -2.77 0.23
CA ILE A 47 18.84 -3.87 0.25
C ILE A 47 19.50 -5.23 0.56
N LEU A 48 20.76 -5.42 0.15
CA LEU A 48 21.50 -6.68 0.37
C LEU A 48 21.90 -6.87 1.84
N SER A 49 21.91 -5.80 2.62
CA SER A 49 22.27 -5.80 4.04
C SER A 49 21.06 -5.86 4.98
N CYS A 50 19.84 -5.76 4.44
CA CYS A 50 18.63 -5.79 5.23
C CYS A 50 18.32 -7.21 5.74
N THR A 51 17.90 -7.30 7.01
CA THR A 51 17.39 -8.55 7.57
C THR A 51 16.01 -8.85 6.99
N ASN A 52 15.83 -10.05 6.43
CA ASN A 52 14.52 -10.54 6.03
C ASN A 52 13.66 -10.77 7.28
N VAL A 53 12.47 -10.16 7.31
CA VAL A 53 11.47 -10.39 8.36
C VAL A 53 10.42 -11.35 7.81
N SER A 54 10.29 -12.51 8.43
CA SER A 54 9.30 -13.54 8.07
C SER A 54 8.10 -13.57 9.01
N ASP A 55 8.14 -12.82 10.11
CA ASP A 55 7.01 -12.71 11.02
C ASP A 55 5.97 -11.74 10.49
N PHE A 56 4.88 -12.30 9.99
CA PHE A 56 3.70 -11.58 9.52
C PHE A 56 2.52 -11.69 10.50
N SER A 57 2.76 -12.11 11.75
CA SER A 57 1.72 -12.17 12.77
C SER A 57 1.02 -10.81 12.94
N GLY A 58 -0.32 -10.84 12.99
CA GLY A 58 -1.15 -9.63 13.08
C GLY A 58 -1.18 -8.75 11.82
N LYS A 59 -0.54 -9.14 10.72
CA LYS A 59 -0.63 -8.44 9.43
C LYS A 59 -1.62 -9.18 8.52
N ALA A 60 -2.58 -8.45 7.98
CA ALA A 60 -3.47 -8.97 6.94
C ALA A 60 -2.94 -8.52 5.57
N PHE A 61 -2.66 -9.48 4.69
CA PHE A 61 -2.46 -9.20 3.27
C PHE A 61 -3.80 -9.27 2.55
N LEU A 62 -3.98 -8.41 1.55
CA LEU A 62 -5.20 -8.41 0.74
C LEU A 62 -5.31 -9.75 0.00
N ASN A 63 -6.28 -10.58 0.40
CA ASN A 63 -6.65 -11.78 -0.33
C ASN A 63 -7.83 -11.46 -1.25
N PRO A 64 -7.66 -11.47 -2.59
CA PRO A 64 -8.75 -11.20 -3.52
C PRO A 64 -9.96 -12.13 -3.37
N MET A 65 -9.79 -13.32 -2.79
CA MET A 65 -10.90 -14.24 -2.53
C MET A 65 -11.75 -13.84 -1.32
N ASP A 66 -11.17 -13.11 -0.36
CA ASP A 66 -11.88 -12.64 0.84
C ASP A 66 -12.49 -11.24 0.65
N ASP A 67 -12.05 -10.51 -0.39
CA ASP A 67 -12.50 -9.15 -0.71
C ASP A 67 -13.76 -9.14 -1.59
N LYS A 68 -14.90 -8.84 -0.98
CA LYS A 68 -16.21 -8.75 -1.64
C LYS A 68 -16.30 -7.67 -2.73
N THR A 69 -15.34 -6.75 -2.78
CA THR A 69 -15.31 -5.66 -3.76
C THR A 69 -14.56 -6.03 -5.04
N VAL A 70 -13.90 -7.19 -5.07
CA VAL A 70 -13.09 -7.65 -6.21
C VAL A 70 -13.71 -8.91 -6.83
N LYS A 71 -13.86 -8.91 -8.17
CA LYS A 71 -14.14 -10.13 -8.93
C LYS A 71 -12.83 -10.88 -9.15
N ALA A 72 -12.53 -11.88 -8.32
CA ALA A 72 -11.32 -12.68 -8.45
C ALA A 72 -11.40 -13.64 -9.66
N ASP A 73 -10.30 -13.75 -10.42
CA ASP A 73 -10.17 -14.72 -11.51
C ASP A 73 -9.80 -16.09 -10.91
N THR A 74 -10.77 -17.00 -10.88
CA THR A 74 -10.64 -18.35 -10.30
C THR A 74 -9.73 -19.27 -11.11
N ASN A 75 -9.35 -18.93 -12.35
CA ASN A 75 -8.64 -19.83 -13.26
C ASN A 75 -7.11 -19.90 -13.07
N LYS A 76 -6.50 -19.07 -12.21
CA LYS A 76 -5.02 -18.98 -12.06
C LYS A 76 -4.43 -19.70 -10.84
N GLN A 77 -5.23 -20.42 -10.05
CA GLN A 77 -4.78 -21.03 -8.79
C GLN A 77 -3.85 -22.25 -8.97
N GLY A 78 -3.61 -22.73 -10.19
CA GLY A 78 -2.82 -23.95 -10.44
C GLY A 78 -1.30 -23.84 -10.34
N ASN A 79 -0.71 -22.63 -10.30
CA ASN A 79 0.76 -22.47 -10.54
C ASN A 79 1.56 -21.83 -9.38
N LEU A 80 1.00 -21.66 -8.18
CA LEU A 80 1.72 -21.02 -7.06
C LEU A 80 2.22 -21.98 -5.97
N GLN A 81 2.19 -23.30 -6.22
CA GLN A 81 2.90 -24.27 -5.39
C GLN A 81 4.08 -24.85 -6.16
N LYS A 82 5.23 -24.18 -6.10
CA LYS A 82 6.60 -24.72 -6.17
C LYS A 82 7.61 -23.58 -6.35
N ALA A 83 8.19 -23.15 -5.24
CA ALA A 83 9.57 -22.66 -5.13
C ALA A 83 9.94 -22.69 -3.65
#